data_AF-A0A949ETH1-F1
#
_entry.id   AF-A0A949ETH1-F1
#
_cell.length_a   1.000
_cell.length_b   1.000
_cell.length_c   1.000
_cell.angle_alpha   90.00
_cell.angle_beta   90.00
_cell.angle_gamma   90.00
#
_symmetry.space_group_name_H-M   'P 1'
#
loop_
_entity.id
_entity.type
_entity.pdbx_description
1 polymer ?
#
loop_
_entity_poly.entity_id
_entity_poly.type
_entity_poly.pdbx_seq_one_letter_code
_entity_poly.pdbx_strand_id
1 'polypeptide(L)'
;MFDDAFVDKLPEEVLPAAQKVKAKFDASDEAISQKEHSVEAYYNAYLKAYGLLQAFASAKELDITFPELTESKMDSILIIRQAFFDLGREITKLEKNKAHSLLESTKFHFSTKFGGVFSYEFSKGDLQKIEAMIDGIGKFVAGSDEFDQGYKSRLLKRLKKLQGDSSKKVGDLDQFWGLIGEAGIARANLGGEAKPVVDRVREIVEIVWRTQARAEELPSGLEIPSVWKNDV
;
A
#
# COMPACT_ATOMS: atom_id res chain seq x y z
N MET A 1 18.72 -2.00 22.62
CA MET A 1 18.72 -1.75 21.17
C MET A 1 17.41 -1.09 20.78
N PHE A 2 16.28 -1.79 20.95
CA PHE A 2 14.95 -1.24 20.74
C PHE A 2 14.19 -1.14 22.07
N ASP A 3 13.31 -0.15 22.17
CA ASP A 3 12.39 0.10 23.29
C ASP A 3 11.00 0.52 22.75
N ASP A 4 9.98 0.51 23.60
CA ASP A 4 8.60 0.82 23.21
C ASP A 4 8.50 2.25 22.65
N ALA A 5 9.22 3.19 23.26
CA ALA A 5 9.28 4.58 22.82
C ALA A 5 9.82 4.76 21.39
N PHE A 6 10.70 3.86 20.93
CA PHE A 6 11.15 3.83 19.54
C PHE A 6 10.05 3.30 18.61
N VAL A 7 9.37 2.22 18.99
CA VAL A 7 8.31 1.59 18.19
C VAL A 7 7.13 2.55 18.01
N ASP A 8 6.71 3.24 19.07
CA ASP A 8 5.61 4.20 19.06
C ASP A 8 5.86 5.42 18.15
N LYS A 9 7.12 5.66 17.76
CA LYS A 9 7.54 6.77 16.89
C LYS A 9 7.82 6.35 15.45
N LEU A 10 7.54 5.09 15.10
CA LEU A 10 7.69 4.62 13.73
C LEU A 10 6.62 5.26 12.82
N PRO A 11 7.00 5.74 11.63
CA PRO A 11 6.04 6.18 10.61
C PRO A 11 5.04 5.08 10.25
N GLU A 12 3.83 5.46 9.83
CA GLU A 12 2.87 4.50 9.31
C GLU A 12 3.34 3.86 7.99
N GLU A 13 3.97 4.67 7.13
CA GLU A 13 4.49 4.23 5.84
C GLU A 13 5.63 3.22 5.97
N VAL A 14 5.52 2.12 5.22
CA VAL A 14 6.42 0.95 5.29
C VAL A 14 7.88 1.34 5.07
N LEU A 15 8.17 2.06 3.97
CA LEU A 15 9.54 2.40 3.58
C LEU A 15 10.28 3.24 4.65
N PRO A 16 9.76 4.41 5.09
CA PRO A 16 10.46 5.20 6.10
C PRO A 16 10.49 4.51 7.48
N ALA A 17 9.52 3.66 7.81
CA ALA A 17 9.58 2.85 9.02
C ALA A 17 10.71 1.79 8.94
N ALA A 18 10.79 1.05 7.83
CA ALA A 18 11.83 0.05 7.60
C ALA A 18 13.24 0.67 7.63
N GLN A 19 13.42 1.84 7.01
CA GLN A 19 14.66 2.60 7.06
C GLN A 19 15.07 2.97 8.50
N LYS A 20 14.13 3.44 9.33
CA LYS A 20 14.40 3.74 10.74
C LYS A 20 14.78 2.50 11.55
N VAL A 21 14.07 1.38 11.36
CA VAL A 21 14.36 0.11 12.03
C VAL A 21 15.76 -0.37 11.67
N LYS A 22 16.11 -0.37 10.38
CA LYS A 22 17.44 -0.77 9.88
C LYS A 22 18.53 0.15 10.42
N ALA A 23 18.37 1.47 10.33
CA ALA A 23 19.36 2.41 10.83
C ALA A 23 19.60 2.29 12.34
N LYS A 24 18.54 2.05 13.13
CA LYS A 24 18.66 1.84 14.58
C LYS A 24 19.39 0.55 14.91
N PHE A 25 19.14 -0.53 14.15
CA PHE A 25 19.89 -1.78 14.28
C PHE A 25 21.37 -1.57 13.97
N ASP A 26 21.68 -1.01 12.80
CA ASP A 26 23.06 -0.82 12.34
C ASP A 26 23.89 0.00 13.33
N ALA A 27 23.36 1.14 13.79
CA ALA A 27 24.03 1.97 14.78
C ALA A 27 24.28 1.24 16.11
N SER A 28 23.37 0.33 16.49
CA SER A 28 23.49 -0.44 17.72
C SER A 28 24.43 -1.64 17.57
N ASP A 29 24.40 -2.30 16.41
CA ASP A 29 25.30 -3.41 16.04
C ASP A 29 26.75 -2.94 15.97
N GLU A 30 26.98 -1.77 15.36
CA GLU A 30 28.28 -1.10 15.32
C GLU A 30 28.76 -0.76 16.74
N ALA A 31 27.90 -0.12 17.56
CA ALA A 31 28.26 0.25 18.93
C ALA A 31 28.56 -0.94 19.84
N ILE A 32 27.95 -2.11 19.59
CA ILE A 32 28.27 -3.36 20.29
C ILE A 32 29.60 -3.92 19.79
N SER A 33 29.85 -3.88 18.48
CA SER A 33 31.07 -4.42 17.87
C SER A 33 32.34 -3.63 18.23
N GLN A 34 32.21 -2.34 18.56
CA GLN A 34 33.31 -1.49 18.99
C GLN A 34 33.70 -1.66 20.47
N LYS A 35 32.91 -2.39 21.27
CA LYS A 35 33.17 -2.59 22.70
C LYS A 35 33.62 -4.02 22.97
N GLU A 36 34.60 -4.17 23.86
CA GLU A 36 35.05 -5.48 24.33
C GLU A 36 34.00 -6.04 25.31
N HIS A 37 32.99 -6.71 24.76
CA HIS A 37 31.89 -7.32 25.50
C HIS A 37 31.91 -8.84 25.33
N SER A 38 31.58 -9.59 26.37
CA SER A 38 31.26 -11.01 26.22
C SER A 38 29.97 -11.19 25.41
N VAL A 39 29.87 -12.28 24.64
CA VAL A 39 28.69 -12.63 23.83
C VAL A 39 27.41 -12.63 24.67
N GLU A 40 27.49 -13.19 25.88
CA GLU A 40 26.44 -13.15 26.90
C GLU A 40 25.88 -11.76 27.16
N ALA A 41 26.73 -10.73 27.20
CA ALA A 41 26.34 -9.39 27.59
C ALA A 41 25.39 -8.72 26.58
N TYR A 42 25.47 -9.10 25.30
CA TYR A 42 24.67 -8.47 24.24
C TYR A 42 23.67 -9.41 23.57
N TYR A 43 23.74 -10.72 23.78
CA TYR A 43 22.83 -11.69 23.13
C TYR A 43 21.34 -11.35 23.31
N ASN A 44 20.92 -10.97 24.52
CA ASN A 44 19.53 -10.59 24.80
C ASN A 44 19.06 -9.38 23.97
N ALA A 45 19.97 -8.46 23.61
CA ALA A 45 19.64 -7.33 22.76
C ALA A 45 19.34 -7.77 21.31
N TYR A 46 20.08 -8.75 20.80
CA TYR A 46 19.83 -9.34 19.48
C TYR A 46 18.53 -10.15 19.45
N LEU A 47 18.22 -10.92 20.49
CA LEU A 47 16.94 -11.63 20.59
C LEU A 47 15.74 -10.67 20.51
N LYS A 48 15.80 -9.56 21.24
CA LYS A 48 14.77 -8.51 21.18
C LYS A 48 14.68 -7.88 19.78
N ALA A 49 15.82 -7.63 19.14
CA ALA A 49 15.87 -7.12 17.77
C ALA A 49 15.23 -8.08 16.77
N TYR A 50 15.49 -9.39 16.93
CA TYR A 50 14.93 -10.42 16.06
C TYR A 50 13.42 -10.52 16.18
N GLY A 51 12.90 -10.60 17.41
CA GLY A 51 11.45 -10.62 17.65
C GLY A 51 10.75 -9.36 17.14
N LEU A 52 11.37 -8.18 17.32
CA LEU A 52 10.85 -6.94 16.75
C LEU A 52 10.80 -6.98 15.22
N LEU A 53 11.87 -7.46 14.57
CA LEU A 53 11.92 -7.55 13.11
C LEU A 53 10.88 -8.53 12.57
N GLN A 54 10.68 -9.68 13.23
CA GLN A 54 9.64 -10.65 12.88
C GLN A 54 8.23 -10.02 12.95
N ALA A 55 7.93 -9.35 14.08
CA ALA A 55 6.65 -8.67 14.26
C ALA A 55 6.44 -7.55 13.23
N PHE A 56 7.48 -6.73 12.99
CA PHE A 56 7.44 -5.65 12.01
C PHE A 56 7.25 -6.16 10.58
N ALA A 57 8.01 -7.18 10.17
CA ALA A 57 7.91 -7.78 8.84
C ALA A 57 6.54 -8.40 8.60
N SER A 58 5.99 -9.11 9.59
CA SER A 58 4.64 -9.65 9.53
C SER A 58 3.58 -8.55 9.41
N ALA A 59 3.65 -7.51 10.26
CA ALA A 59 2.68 -6.41 10.26
C ALA A 59 2.74 -5.55 8.99
N LYS A 60 3.89 -5.48 8.31
CA LYS A 60 4.11 -4.66 7.10
C LYS A 60 4.19 -5.48 5.82
N GLU A 61 3.88 -6.78 5.88
CA GLU A 61 3.90 -7.71 4.73
C GLU A 61 5.25 -7.71 3.99
N LEU A 62 6.37 -7.67 4.74
CA LEU A 62 7.72 -7.73 4.16
C LEU A 62 8.15 -9.17 3.91
N ASP A 63 8.80 -9.39 2.76
CA ASP A 63 9.29 -10.71 2.34
C ASP A 63 10.68 -10.97 2.91
N ILE A 64 10.74 -11.39 4.17
CA ILE A 64 11.97 -11.70 4.90
C ILE A 64 11.86 -13.13 5.47
N THR A 65 12.92 -13.92 5.26
CA THR A 65 13.00 -15.26 5.84
C THR A 65 13.57 -15.20 7.25
N PHE A 66 12.97 -15.95 8.17
CA PHE A 66 13.37 -16.01 9.57
C PHE A 66 13.75 -17.45 9.98
N PRO A 67 15.02 -17.85 9.84
CA PRO A 67 15.49 -19.15 10.30
C PRO A 67 15.34 -19.34 11.82
N GLU A 68 15.27 -20.59 12.27
CA GLU A 68 15.33 -20.91 13.70
C GLU A 68 16.70 -20.56 14.28
N LEU A 69 16.70 -20.07 15.52
CA LEU A 69 17.93 -19.80 16.26
C LEU A 69 18.55 -21.12 16.74
N THR A 70 19.87 -21.12 16.93
CA THR A 70 20.63 -22.31 17.30
C THR A 70 21.05 -22.26 18.78
N GLU A 71 21.60 -23.36 19.30
CA GLU A 71 22.19 -23.40 20.65
C GLU A 71 23.41 -22.47 20.78
N SER A 72 24.08 -22.19 19.66
CA SER A 72 25.21 -21.26 19.59
C SER A 72 24.72 -19.82 19.55
N LYS A 73 25.05 -19.05 20.58
CA LYS A 73 24.70 -17.61 20.66
C LYS A 73 25.33 -16.83 19.51
N MET A 74 26.56 -17.16 19.12
CA MET A 74 27.24 -16.49 18.02
C MET A 74 26.57 -16.79 16.67
N ASP A 75 26.23 -18.06 16.40
CA ASP A 75 25.55 -18.40 15.15
C ASP A 75 24.15 -17.79 15.09
N SER A 76 23.44 -17.78 16.22
CA SER A 76 22.16 -17.08 16.35
C SER A 76 22.29 -15.58 16.07
N ILE A 77 23.36 -14.91 16.53
CA ILE A 77 23.62 -13.50 16.21
C ILE A 77 23.88 -13.31 14.71
N LEU A 78 24.61 -14.22 14.05
CA LEU A 78 24.82 -14.18 12.61
C LEU A 78 23.50 -14.34 11.84
N ILE A 79 22.61 -15.24 12.27
CA ILE A 79 21.25 -15.39 11.71
C ILE A 79 20.48 -14.07 11.83
N ILE A 80 20.54 -13.43 13.01
CA ILE A 80 19.84 -12.18 13.26
C ILE A 80 20.39 -11.05 12.38
N ARG A 81 21.72 -10.94 12.27
CA ARG A 81 22.37 -9.98 11.35
C ARG A 81 21.95 -10.22 9.90
N GLN A 82 21.87 -11.48 9.47
CA GLN A 82 21.39 -11.83 8.13
C GLN A 82 19.94 -11.37 7.90
N ALA A 83 19.05 -11.54 8.88
CA ALA A 83 17.68 -11.05 8.76
C ALA A 83 17.61 -9.52 8.61
N PHE A 84 18.44 -8.75 9.31
CA PHE A 84 18.54 -7.31 9.11
C PHE A 84 19.20 -6.93 7.78
N PHE A 85 20.14 -7.72 7.28
CA PHE A 85 20.65 -7.56 5.92
C PHE A 85 19.54 -7.74 4.88
N ASP A 86 18.68 -8.73 5.08
CA ASP A 86 17.52 -9.00 4.21
C ASP A 86 16.48 -7.88 4.26
N LEU A 87 16.25 -7.26 5.43
CA LEU A 87 15.49 -6.02 5.53
C LEU A 87 16.08 -4.92 4.64
N GLY A 88 17.41 -4.81 4.55
CA GLY A 88 18.10 -3.90 3.64
C GLY A 88 17.75 -4.16 2.17
N ARG A 89 17.68 -5.43 1.76
CA ARG A 89 17.27 -5.83 0.39
C ARG A 89 15.83 -5.43 0.09
N GLU A 90 14.91 -5.65 1.04
CA GLU A 90 13.52 -5.23 0.88
C GLU A 90 13.37 -3.70 0.83
N ILE A 91 14.15 -2.94 1.60
CA ILE A 91 14.19 -1.46 1.50
C ILE A 91 14.57 -1.03 0.07
N THR A 92 15.65 -1.59 -0.49
CA THR A 92 16.08 -1.27 -1.87
C THR A 92 15.00 -1.60 -2.91
N LYS A 93 14.28 -2.72 -2.74
CA LYS A 93 13.15 -3.10 -3.59
C LYS A 93 12.00 -2.10 -3.49
N LEU A 94 11.64 -1.66 -2.29
CA LEU A 94 10.62 -0.63 -2.07
C LEU A 94 11.00 0.71 -2.72
N GLU A 95 12.26 1.13 -2.59
CA GLU A 95 12.78 2.34 -3.22
C GLU A 95 12.74 2.25 -4.75
N LYS A 96 13.18 1.12 -5.32
CA LYS A 96 13.13 0.87 -6.76
C LYS A 96 11.70 0.92 -7.28
N ASN A 97 10.76 0.29 -6.59
CA ASN A 97 9.35 0.32 -6.97
C ASN A 97 8.80 1.74 -6.96
N LYS A 98 9.08 2.52 -5.91
CA LYS A 98 8.65 3.93 -5.80
C LYS A 98 9.25 4.79 -6.92
N ALA A 99 10.54 4.62 -7.21
CA ALA A 99 11.22 5.34 -8.28
C ALA A 99 10.67 4.97 -9.66
N HIS A 100 10.39 3.68 -9.89
CA HIS A 100 9.79 3.21 -11.13
C HIS A 100 8.38 3.78 -11.33
N SER A 101 7.53 3.77 -10.31
CA SER A 101 6.20 4.38 -10.36
C SER A 101 6.26 5.89 -10.67
N LEU A 102 7.20 6.61 -10.06
CA LEU A 102 7.41 8.03 -10.34
C LEU A 102 7.90 8.27 -11.78
N LEU A 103 8.80 7.43 -12.27
CA LEU A 103 9.32 7.52 -13.64
C LEU A 103 8.20 7.30 -14.66
N GLU A 104 7.40 6.26 -14.49
CA GLU A 104 6.29 5.95 -15.40
C GLU A 104 5.21 7.03 -15.37
N SER A 105 4.82 7.52 -14.19
CA SER A 105 3.84 8.61 -14.08
C SER A 105 4.35 9.92 -14.70
N THR A 106 5.64 10.22 -14.53
CA THR A 106 6.29 11.39 -15.14
C THR A 106 6.36 11.27 -16.66
N LYS A 107 6.78 10.11 -17.17
CA LYS A 107 6.82 9.81 -18.61
C LYS A 107 5.42 9.97 -19.22
N PHE A 108 4.41 9.38 -18.59
CA PHE A 108 3.03 9.52 -19.02
C PHE A 108 2.59 11.00 -19.03
N HIS A 109 2.84 11.74 -17.96
CA HIS A 109 2.50 13.16 -17.88
C HIS A 109 3.07 13.96 -19.06
N PHE A 110 4.35 13.78 -19.39
CA PHE A 110 4.97 14.50 -20.50
C PHE A 110 4.50 13.98 -21.87
N SER A 111 4.31 12.68 -22.03
CA SER A 111 3.74 12.11 -23.25
C SER A 111 2.36 12.66 -23.58
N THR A 112 1.49 12.86 -22.58
CA THR A 112 0.17 13.49 -22.79
C THR A 112 0.26 14.97 -23.13
N LYS A 113 1.30 15.69 -22.67
CA LYS A 113 1.55 17.09 -23.04
C LYS A 113 2.07 17.24 -24.47
N PHE A 114 2.84 16.26 -24.94
CA PHE A 114 3.35 16.23 -26.31
C PHE A 114 2.36 15.64 -27.32
N GLY A 115 1.16 15.25 -26.89
CA GLY A 115 0.15 14.64 -27.76
C GLY A 115 0.52 13.25 -28.28
N GLY A 116 1.53 12.60 -27.69
CA GLY A 116 2.06 11.32 -28.16
C GLY A 116 1.32 10.09 -27.63
N VAL A 117 0.39 10.26 -26.68
CA VAL A 117 -0.33 9.16 -26.02
C VAL A 117 -1.76 9.58 -25.74
N PHE A 118 -2.72 8.68 -26.02
CA PHE A 118 -4.12 8.82 -25.66
C PHE A 118 -4.29 8.87 -24.13
N SER A 119 -5.23 9.68 -23.64
CA SER A 119 -5.47 9.79 -22.21
C SER A 119 -6.93 10.10 -21.91
N TYR A 120 -7.43 9.47 -20.85
CA TYR A 120 -8.68 9.86 -20.22
C TYR A 120 -8.44 11.12 -19.38
N GLU A 121 -9.17 12.19 -19.68
CA GLU A 121 -9.04 13.46 -18.97
C GLU A 121 -10.23 13.64 -18.02
N PHE A 122 -9.99 13.79 -16.72
CA PHE A 122 -11.02 14.17 -15.77
C PHE A 122 -11.13 15.70 -15.68
N SER A 123 -12.34 16.22 -15.43
CA SER A 123 -12.47 17.61 -15.02
C SER A 123 -11.95 17.80 -13.59
N LYS A 124 -11.54 19.01 -13.23
CA LYS A 124 -11.09 19.31 -11.86
C LYS A 124 -12.19 19.01 -10.82
N GLY A 125 -13.46 19.31 -11.15
CA GLY A 125 -14.58 19.02 -10.27
C GLY A 125 -14.87 17.53 -10.13
N ASP A 126 -14.67 16.75 -11.19
CA ASP A 126 -14.83 15.29 -11.15
C ASP A 126 -13.75 14.64 -10.28
N LEU A 127 -12.49 15.06 -10.41
CA LEU A 127 -11.41 14.58 -9.54
C LEU A 127 -11.68 14.85 -8.07
N GLN A 128 -12.07 16.08 -7.72
CA GLN A 128 -12.39 16.44 -6.33
C GLN A 128 -13.53 15.60 -5.75
N LYS A 129 -14.54 15.28 -6.57
CA LYS A 129 -15.63 14.39 -6.17
C LYS A 129 -15.13 12.97 -5.94
N ILE A 130 -14.33 12.43 -6.87
CA ILE A 130 -13.74 11.10 -6.73
C ILE A 130 -12.88 11.01 -5.46
N GLU A 131 -12.01 11.98 -5.23
CA GLU A 131 -11.14 12.04 -4.04
C GLU A 131 -11.95 12.05 -2.74
N ALA A 132 -13.01 12.87 -2.67
CA ALA A 132 -13.90 12.92 -1.52
C ALA A 132 -14.67 11.61 -1.30
N MET A 133 -15.09 10.95 -2.38
CA MET A 133 -15.75 9.64 -2.29
C MET A 133 -14.80 8.55 -1.81
N ILE A 134 -13.57 8.52 -2.32
CA ILE A 134 -12.53 7.58 -1.88
C ILE A 134 -12.19 7.79 -0.40
N ASP A 135 -12.03 9.05 0.04
CA ASP A 135 -11.81 9.37 1.45
C ASP A 135 -12.99 8.92 2.34
N GLY A 136 -14.22 9.15 1.88
CA GLY A 136 -15.43 8.69 2.56
C GLY A 136 -15.48 7.17 2.72
N ILE A 137 -15.17 6.41 1.65
CA ILE A 137 -15.06 4.95 1.72
C ILE A 137 -13.97 4.55 2.72
N GLY A 138 -12.80 5.18 2.66
CA GLY A 138 -11.68 4.89 3.55
C GLY A 138 -12.03 5.09 5.02
N LYS A 139 -12.68 6.19 5.37
CA LYS A 139 -13.14 6.48 6.74
C LYS A 139 -14.18 5.47 7.23
N PHE A 140 -15.15 5.11 6.39
CA PHE A 140 -16.16 4.11 6.74
C PHE A 140 -15.52 2.75 7.01
N VAL A 141 -14.66 2.29 6.10
CA VAL A 141 -13.97 1.00 6.22
C VAL A 141 -13.03 0.98 7.43
N ALA A 142 -12.31 2.07 7.69
CA ALA A 142 -11.45 2.21 8.85
C ALA A 142 -12.22 2.16 10.18
N GLY A 143 -13.43 2.73 10.23
CA GLY A 143 -14.27 2.80 11.42
C GLY A 143 -15.16 1.58 11.68
N SER A 144 -15.32 0.67 10.72
CA SER A 144 -16.13 -0.54 10.90
C SER A 144 -15.29 -1.71 11.43
N ASP A 145 -15.84 -2.39 12.44
CA ASP A 145 -15.29 -3.63 13.02
C ASP A 145 -15.84 -4.90 12.34
N GLU A 146 -16.80 -4.74 11.40
CA GLU A 146 -17.46 -5.85 10.72
C GLU A 146 -16.65 -6.36 9.51
N PHE A 147 -15.64 -5.61 9.06
CA PHE A 147 -14.75 -6.05 8.00
C PHE A 147 -13.65 -6.98 8.53
N ASP A 148 -13.42 -8.07 7.80
CA ASP A 148 -12.20 -8.87 7.96
C ASP A 148 -10.95 -7.99 7.86
N GLN A 149 -10.00 -8.17 8.77
CA GLN A 149 -8.79 -7.35 8.86
C GLN A 149 -7.94 -7.43 7.59
N GLY A 150 -7.86 -8.60 6.96
CA GLY A 150 -7.16 -8.78 5.70
C GLY A 150 -7.83 -8.02 4.56
N TYR A 151 -9.16 -8.11 4.44
CA TYR A 151 -9.93 -7.33 3.46
C TYR A 151 -9.80 -5.82 3.70
N LYS A 152 -9.97 -5.37 4.94
CA LYS A 152 -9.84 -3.96 5.36
C LYS A 152 -8.47 -3.39 4.95
N SER A 153 -7.40 -4.11 5.26
CA SER A 153 -6.03 -3.72 4.85
C SER A 153 -5.90 -3.59 3.32
N ARG A 154 -6.37 -4.59 2.56
CA ARG A 154 -6.29 -4.58 1.08
C ARG A 154 -7.08 -3.43 0.47
N LEU A 155 -8.31 -3.20 0.93
CA LEU A 155 -9.16 -2.13 0.42
C LEU A 155 -8.56 -0.75 0.71
N LEU A 156 -8.13 -0.49 1.95
CA LEU A 156 -7.49 0.77 2.32
C LEU A 156 -6.21 1.02 1.51
N LYS A 157 -5.39 -0.01 1.27
CA LYS A 157 -4.20 0.06 0.42
C LYS A 157 -4.55 0.44 -1.02
N ARG A 158 -5.62 -0.12 -1.59
CA ARG A 158 -6.11 0.20 -2.94
C ARG A 158 -6.63 1.64 -3.02
N LEU A 159 -7.42 2.09 -2.05
CA LEU A 159 -7.96 3.44 -1.98
C LEU A 159 -6.84 4.50 -1.87
N LYS A 160 -5.83 4.24 -1.03
CA LYS A 160 -4.65 5.11 -0.90
C LYS A 160 -3.85 5.21 -2.21
N LYS A 161 -3.71 4.09 -2.93
CA LYS A 161 -3.06 4.08 -4.25
C LYS A 161 -3.83 4.95 -5.26
N LEU A 162 -5.15 4.78 -5.34
CA LEU A 162 -6.02 5.58 -6.21
C LEU A 162 -5.94 7.09 -5.91
N GLN A 163 -5.84 7.48 -4.63
CA GLN A 163 -5.61 8.88 -4.25
C GLN A 163 -4.25 9.40 -4.69
N GLY A 164 -3.19 8.60 -4.59
CA GLY A 164 -1.84 8.98 -5.01
C GLY A 164 -1.66 9.10 -6.52
N ASP A 165 -2.42 8.31 -7.29
CA ASP A 165 -2.38 8.27 -8.76
C ASP A 165 -3.40 9.23 -9.41
N SER A 166 -4.25 9.93 -8.61
CA SER A 166 -5.27 10.88 -9.07
C SER A 166 -4.63 12.07 -9.79
N SER A 167 -4.60 12.00 -11.12
CA SER A 167 -4.11 13.07 -11.98
C SER A 167 -5.18 13.46 -12.98
N LYS A 168 -5.10 14.70 -13.48
CA LYS A 168 -6.06 15.23 -14.47
C LYS A 168 -6.16 14.34 -15.71
N LYS A 169 -5.09 13.65 -16.09
CA LYS A 169 -5.01 12.78 -17.25
C LYS A 169 -4.47 11.43 -16.82
N VAL A 170 -5.15 10.35 -17.18
CA VAL A 170 -4.73 8.97 -16.89
C VAL A 170 -4.71 8.13 -18.17
N GLY A 171 -3.84 7.11 -18.21
CA GLY A 171 -3.67 6.25 -19.39
C GLY A 171 -4.68 5.10 -19.45
N ASP A 172 -5.13 4.66 -18.28
CA ASP A 172 -6.13 3.61 -18.10
C ASP A 172 -7.13 4.00 -17.00
N LEU A 173 -8.28 3.33 -16.98
CA LEU A 173 -9.32 3.51 -15.97
C LEU A 173 -9.50 2.24 -15.11
N ASP A 174 -8.63 1.24 -15.27
CA ASP A 174 -8.77 -0.09 -14.69
C ASP A 174 -8.81 -0.06 -13.16
N GLN A 175 -8.00 0.83 -12.57
CA GLN A 175 -7.98 1.01 -11.12
C GLN A 175 -9.36 1.45 -10.57
N PHE A 176 -10.10 2.26 -11.33
CA PHE A 176 -11.44 2.69 -10.95
C PHE A 176 -12.48 1.60 -11.20
N TRP A 177 -12.40 0.90 -12.32
CA TRP A 177 -13.30 -0.23 -12.63
C TRP A 177 -13.15 -1.37 -11.60
N GLY A 178 -11.96 -1.57 -11.06
CA GLY A 178 -11.70 -2.52 -9.98
C GLY A 178 -12.50 -2.24 -8.68
N LEU A 179 -12.95 -1.01 -8.44
CA LEU A 179 -13.78 -0.68 -7.27
C LEU A 179 -15.14 -1.37 -7.30
N ILE A 180 -15.67 -1.73 -8.48
CA ILE A 180 -16.91 -2.50 -8.60
C ILE A 180 -16.77 -3.86 -7.91
N GLY A 181 -15.61 -4.51 -8.09
CA GLY A 181 -15.31 -5.77 -7.40
C GLY A 181 -15.25 -5.60 -5.89
N GLU A 182 -14.62 -4.53 -5.41
CA GLU A 182 -14.54 -4.23 -3.98
C GLU A 182 -15.92 -3.95 -3.36
N ALA A 183 -16.79 -3.22 -4.07
CA ALA A 183 -18.17 -3.00 -3.65
C ALA A 183 -18.98 -4.31 -3.60
N GLY A 184 -18.73 -5.23 -4.53
CA GLY A 184 -19.32 -6.57 -4.52
C GLY A 184 -18.94 -7.38 -3.28
N ILE A 185 -17.65 -7.36 -2.91
CA ILE A 185 -17.16 -8.02 -1.70
C ILE A 185 -17.74 -7.37 -0.44
N ALA A 186 -17.73 -6.03 -0.36
CA ALA A 186 -18.32 -5.31 0.76
C ALA A 186 -19.79 -5.67 0.96
N ARG A 187 -20.56 -5.74 -0.14
CA ARG A 187 -21.97 -6.15 -0.12
C ARG A 187 -22.16 -7.60 0.33
N ALA A 188 -21.29 -8.52 -0.09
CA ALA A 188 -21.36 -9.91 0.34
C ALA A 188 -21.07 -10.07 1.84
N ASN A 189 -20.12 -9.29 2.38
CA ASN A 189 -19.72 -9.36 3.77
C ASN A 189 -20.70 -8.66 4.72
N LEU A 190 -21.16 -7.45 4.35
CA LEU A 190 -21.94 -6.59 5.26
C LEU A 190 -23.43 -6.51 4.92
N GLY A 191 -23.87 -7.10 3.81
CA GLY A 191 -25.25 -7.01 3.35
C GLY A 191 -25.70 -5.56 3.14
N GLY A 192 -26.75 -5.17 3.86
CA GLY A 192 -27.33 -3.82 3.78
C GLY A 192 -26.39 -2.71 4.30
N GLU A 193 -25.53 -3.03 5.26
CA GLU A 193 -24.60 -2.08 5.87
C GLU A 193 -23.46 -1.69 4.91
N ALA A 194 -23.28 -2.42 3.80
CA ALA A 194 -22.34 -2.05 2.73
C ALA A 194 -22.79 -0.82 1.93
N LYS A 195 -24.03 -0.35 2.12
CA LYS A 195 -24.64 0.73 1.32
C LYS A 195 -23.75 1.97 1.16
N PRO A 196 -23.07 2.49 2.20
CA PRO A 196 -22.18 3.64 2.07
C PRO A 196 -21.01 3.40 1.11
N VAL A 197 -20.48 2.18 1.04
CA VAL A 197 -19.40 1.82 0.10
C VAL A 197 -19.97 1.68 -1.30
N VAL A 198 -21.06 0.93 -1.46
CA VAL A 198 -21.66 0.62 -2.76
C VAL A 198 -22.14 1.89 -3.48
N ASP A 199 -22.83 2.78 -2.76
CA ASP A 199 -23.33 4.02 -3.35
C ASP A 199 -22.18 4.93 -3.81
N ARG A 200 -21.10 5.04 -3.02
CA ARG A 200 -19.92 5.84 -3.38
C ARG A 200 -19.16 5.26 -4.56
N VAL A 201 -19.02 3.93 -4.62
CA VAL A 201 -18.42 3.27 -5.78
C VAL A 201 -19.27 3.51 -7.03
N ARG A 202 -20.60 3.43 -6.94
CA ARG A 202 -21.49 3.75 -8.07
C ARG A 202 -21.26 5.16 -8.59
N GLU A 203 -21.24 6.16 -7.70
CA GLU A 203 -20.98 7.55 -8.06
C GLU A 203 -19.61 7.74 -8.72
N ILE A 204 -18.56 7.06 -8.25
CA ILE A 204 -17.23 7.06 -8.90
C ILE A 204 -17.33 6.48 -10.32
N VAL A 205 -18.00 5.34 -10.47
CA VAL A 205 -18.17 4.65 -11.76
C VAL A 205 -18.94 5.51 -12.76
N GLU A 206 -19.95 6.27 -12.33
CA GLU A 206 -20.66 7.20 -13.20
C GLU A 206 -19.74 8.31 -13.74
N ILE A 207 -18.82 8.82 -12.93
CA ILE A 207 -17.83 9.80 -13.37
C ILE A 207 -16.85 9.15 -14.37
N VAL A 208 -16.32 7.97 -14.02
CA VAL A 208 -15.37 7.21 -14.84
C VAL A 208 -15.97 6.86 -16.20
N TRP A 209 -17.21 6.39 -16.22
CA TRP A 209 -17.93 6.06 -17.45
C TRP A 209 -18.11 7.29 -18.34
N ARG A 210 -18.54 8.43 -17.80
CA ARG A 210 -18.66 9.67 -18.58
C ARG A 210 -17.32 10.13 -19.15
N THR A 211 -16.24 10.00 -18.38
CA THR A 211 -14.88 10.30 -18.85
C THR A 211 -14.47 9.37 -19.99
N GLN A 212 -14.72 8.07 -19.86
CA GLN A 212 -14.45 7.08 -20.91
C GLN A 212 -15.28 7.35 -22.15
N ALA A 213 -16.60 7.47 -22.02
CA ALA A 213 -17.52 7.72 -23.13
C ALA A 213 -17.14 8.98 -23.91
N ARG A 214 -16.72 10.06 -23.23
CA ARG A 214 -16.24 11.28 -23.91
C ARG A 214 -14.94 11.04 -24.67
N ALA A 215 -13.98 10.33 -24.07
CA ALA A 215 -12.68 10.07 -24.68
C ALA A 215 -12.79 9.11 -25.89
N GLU A 216 -13.74 8.19 -25.84
CA GLU A 216 -14.05 7.22 -26.91
C GLU A 216 -15.12 7.73 -27.90
N GLU A 217 -15.45 9.03 -27.85
CA GLU A 217 -16.43 9.69 -28.74
C GLU A 217 -17.81 9.03 -28.80
N LEU A 218 -18.23 8.39 -27.70
CA LEU A 218 -19.54 7.75 -27.61
C LEU A 218 -20.67 8.79 -27.46
N PRO A 219 -21.91 8.44 -27.86
CA PRO A 219 -23.08 9.30 -27.65
C PRO A 219 -23.24 9.78 -26.21
N SER A 220 -23.63 11.05 -26.07
CA SER A 220 -23.93 11.64 -24.76
C SER A 220 -25.15 10.96 -24.13
N GLY A 221 -25.10 10.74 -22.82
CA GLY A 221 -26.22 10.18 -22.06
C GLY A 221 -26.32 8.65 -22.09
N LEU A 222 -25.29 7.94 -22.58
CA LEU A 222 -25.22 6.50 -22.43
C LEU A 222 -25.19 6.10 -20.95
N GLU A 223 -26.07 5.18 -20.58
CA GLU A 223 -26.01 4.50 -19.30
C GLU A 223 -24.72 3.68 -19.19
N ILE A 224 -24.28 3.41 -17.95
CA ILE A 224 -23.16 2.52 -17.70
C ILE A 224 -23.47 1.15 -18.35
N PRO A 225 -22.58 0.58 -19.18
CA PRO A 225 -22.86 -0.65 -19.89
C PRO A 225 -23.13 -1.78 -18.91
N SER A 226 -24.35 -2.31 -18.97
CA SER A 226 -24.66 -3.60 -18.36
C SER A 226 -24.36 -4.70 -19.38
N VAL A 227 -23.09 -5.02 -19.58
CA VAL A 227 -22.63 -6.11 -20.47
C VAL A 227 -23.13 -7.50 -20.03
N TRP A 228 -23.80 -7.60 -18.88
CA TRP A 228 -24.37 -8.82 -18.31
C TRP A 228 -25.90 -8.90 -18.39
N LYS A 229 -26.57 -8.00 -19.12
CA LYS A 229 -27.98 -8.21 -19.48
C LYS A 229 -28.01 -9.31 -20.54
N ASN A 230 -28.50 -10.49 -20.15
CA ASN A 230 -28.86 -11.55 -21.07
C ASN A 230 -30.09 -11.10 -21.87
N ASP A 231 -29.89 -10.20 -22.82
CA ASP A 231 -30.86 -9.96 -23.90
C ASP A 231 -30.31 -10.68 -25.15
N VAL A 232 -30.35 -12.02 -25.11
CA VAL A 232 -30.32 -12.93 -26.26
C VAL A 232 -31.46 -13.93 -26.09
#